data_AF-A0A8S9V4I1-F1
#
_entry.id   AF-A0A8S9V4I1-F1
#
_cell.length_a   1.000
_cell.length_b   1.000
_cell.length_c   1.000
_cell.angle_alpha   90.00
_cell.angle_beta   90.00
_cell.angle_gamma   90.00
#
_symmetry.space_group_name_H-M   'P 1'
#
loop_
_entity.id
_entity.type
_entity.pdbx_description
1 polymer ?
#
loop_
_entity_poly.entity_id
_entity_poly.type
_entity_poly.pdbx_seq_one_letter_code
_entity_poly.pdbx_strand_id
1 'polypeptide(L)'
;MVLRFTTHHAAKAVEPQYAAGLHKADTYRFKPDPVEPGVVTVSDEKPVHQIQLLDWTCNCEFALSMRLPCRHVIAYRKHTGVKENVIPWNRIIER
;
A
#
# COMPACT_ATOMS: atom_id res chain seq x y z
N MET A 1 -21.45 10.46 -12.86
CA MET A 1 -20.43 11.32 -12.24
C MET A 1 -20.64 11.26 -10.74
N VAL A 2 -19.93 10.36 -10.03
CA VAL A 2 -20.13 10.18 -8.59
C VAL A 2 -18.89 10.71 -7.88
N LEU A 3 -19.00 11.94 -7.34
CA LEU A 3 -18.04 12.45 -6.35
C LEU A 3 -18.19 11.56 -5.11
N ARG A 4 -17.26 10.61 -4.94
CA ARG A 4 -17.26 9.72 -3.78
C ARG A 4 -16.58 10.45 -2.63
N PHE A 5 -17.39 10.93 -1.71
CA PHE A 5 -16.95 11.45 -0.42
C PHE A 5 -16.27 10.33 0.34
N THR A 6 -14.94 10.30 0.29
CA THR A 6 -14.13 9.71 1.36
C THR A 6 -14.56 10.35 2.67
N THR A 7 -14.84 9.59 3.72
CA THR A 7 -14.98 10.17 5.06
C THR A 7 -13.71 11.00 5.32
N HIS A 8 -13.86 12.28 5.63
CA HIS A 8 -12.74 13.24 5.71
C HIS A 8 -11.56 12.71 6.57
N HIS A 9 -11.86 11.87 7.57
CA HIS A 9 -10.88 11.20 8.42
C HIS A 9 -10.03 10.14 7.70
N ALA A 10 -10.61 9.32 6.82
CA ALA A 10 -9.87 8.28 6.10
C ALA A 10 -8.94 8.89 5.03
N ALA A 11 -9.41 9.93 4.33
CA ALA A 11 -8.57 10.68 3.38
C ALA A 11 -7.36 11.32 4.08
N LYS A 12 -7.60 11.99 5.21
CA LYS A 12 -6.54 12.65 5.99
C LYS A 12 -5.52 11.67 6.58
N ALA A 13 -5.93 10.44 6.90
CA ALA A 13 -5.02 9.40 7.39
C ALA A 13 -4.17 8.77 6.27
N VAL A 14 -4.69 8.71 5.04
CA VAL A 14 -3.98 8.12 3.90
C VAL A 14 -3.01 9.10 3.22
N GLU A 15 -3.30 10.41 3.23
CA GLU A 15 -2.42 11.46 2.69
C GLU A 15 -0.96 11.36 3.15
N PRO A 16 -0.65 11.31 4.46
CA PRO A 16 0.74 11.21 4.91
C PRO A 16 1.38 9.87 4.52
N GLN A 17 0.61 8.79 4.44
CA GLN A 17 1.11 7.49 3.94
C GLN A 17 1.44 7.56 2.45
N TYR A 18 0.66 8.31 1.68
CA TYR A 18 0.90 8.52 0.26
C TYR A 18 2.13 9.39 0.01
N ALA A 19 2.26 10.52 0.71
CA ALA A 19 3.45 11.37 0.63
C ALA A 19 4.72 10.61 1.04
N ALA A 20 4.68 9.89 2.18
CA ALA A 20 5.80 9.11 2.66
C ALA A 20 6.13 7.93 1.71
N GLY A 21 5.12 7.21 1.23
CA GLY A 21 5.29 6.09 0.31
C GLY A 21 5.90 6.52 -1.02
N LEU A 22 5.49 7.66 -1.57
CA LEU A 22 6.06 8.20 -2.80
C LEU A 22 7.50 8.69 -2.63
N HIS A 23 7.80 9.36 -1.52
CA HIS A 23 9.12 9.90 -1.21
C HIS A 23 10.13 8.78 -0.90
N LYS A 24 9.71 7.79 -0.10
CA LYS A 24 10.55 6.65 0.28
C LYS A 24 10.51 5.49 -0.72
N ALA A 25 9.77 5.62 -1.82
CA ALA A 25 9.61 4.54 -2.81
C ALA A 25 10.95 3.97 -3.30
N ASP A 26 11.93 4.86 -3.50
CA ASP A 26 13.26 4.50 -3.99
C ASP A 26 14.17 3.91 -2.89
N THR A 27 13.86 4.19 -1.62
CA THR A 27 14.62 3.68 -0.47
C THR A 27 14.20 2.27 -0.07
N TYR A 28 13.00 1.83 -0.46
CA TYR A 28 12.50 0.51 -0.14
C TYR A 28 13.13 -0.56 -1.04
N ARG A 29 13.61 -1.64 -0.43
CA ARG A 29 14.02 -2.85 -1.14
C ARG A 29 12.86 -3.82 -1.20
N PHE A 30 12.44 -4.15 -2.42
CA PHE A 30 11.40 -5.13 -2.70
C PHE A 30 12.05 -6.44 -3.14
N LYS A 31 11.69 -7.53 -2.48
CA LYS A 31 12.12 -8.88 -2.84
C LYS A 31 10.88 -9.77 -2.94
N PRO A 32 10.56 -10.34 -4.11
CA PRO A 32 9.50 -11.34 -4.20
C PRO A 32 9.88 -12.56 -3.35
N ASP A 33 8.88 -13.16 -2.71
CA ASP A 33 9.08 -14.36 -1.91
C ASP A 33 9.35 -15.57 -2.83
N PRO A 34 10.40 -16.37 -2.57
CA PRO A 34 10.74 -17.52 -3.40
C PRO A 34 9.83 -18.74 -3.15
N VAL A 35 9.09 -18.77 -2.05
CA VAL A 35 8.20 -19.87 -1.63
C VAL A 35 6.76 -19.57 -2.00
N GLU A 36 6.30 -18.33 -1.77
CA GLU A 36 4.92 -17.91 -2.01
C GLU A 36 4.80 -16.94 -3.20
N PRO A 37 4.42 -17.42 -4.40
CA PRO A 37 4.20 -16.55 -5.55
C PRO A 37 3.06 -15.57 -5.25
N GLY A 38 3.34 -14.28 -5.41
CA GLY A 38 2.38 -13.21 -5.09
C GLY A 38 2.54 -12.61 -3.69
N VAL A 39 3.58 -12.98 -2.95
CA VAL A 39 4.04 -12.24 -1.77
C VAL A 39 5.32 -11.47 -2.12
N VAL A 40 5.38 -10.21 -1.71
CA VAL A 40 6.57 -9.37 -1.84
C VAL A 40 6.98 -8.85 -0.49
N THR A 41 8.22 -9.13 -0.15
CA THR A 41 8.84 -8.62 1.06
C THR A 41 9.42 -7.24 0.80
N VAL A 42 9.03 -6.26 1.61
CA VAL A 42 9.54 -4.89 1.60
C VAL A 42 10.41 -4.66 2.84
N SER A 43 11.62 -4.15 2.63
CA SER A 43 12.58 -3.85 3.69
C SER A 43 13.13 -2.43 3.47
N ASP A 44 13.06 -1.57 4.49
CA ASP A 44 13.98 -0.41 4.57
C ASP A 44 15.17 -0.76 5.47
N GLU A 45 14.96 -0.94 6.78
CA GLU A 45 16.01 -1.09 7.79
C GLU A 45 15.62 -2.02 8.96
N LYS A 46 14.42 -2.62 8.89
CA LYS A 46 13.65 -3.38 9.92
C LYS A 46 12.61 -2.49 10.62
N PRO A 47 11.38 -2.96 10.84
CA PRO A 47 10.87 -4.31 10.56
C PRO A 47 10.65 -4.59 9.07
N VAL A 48 10.83 -5.86 8.70
CA VAL A 48 10.55 -6.37 7.36
C VAL A 48 9.04 -6.58 7.25
N HIS A 49 8.42 -6.03 6.21
CA HIS A 49 7.00 -6.20 5.96
C HIS A 49 6.75 -7.04 4.71
N GLN A 50 5.59 -7.67 4.64
CA GLN A 50 5.15 -8.43 3.47
C GLN A 50 3.94 -7.75 2.85
N ILE A 51 3.91 -7.76 1.52
CA ILE A 51 2.87 -7.22 0.66
C ILE A 51 2.26 -8.40 -0.10
N GLN A 52 0.95 -8.60 0.06
CA GLN A 52 0.21 -9.56 -0.75
C GLN A 52 -0.19 -8.88 -2.06
N LEU A 53 0.28 -9.39 -3.20
CA LEU A 53 -0.01 -8.81 -4.52
C LEU A 53 -1.42 -9.08 -5.00
N LEU A 54 -2.06 -10.16 -4.53
CA LEU A 54 -3.42 -10.51 -4.88
C LEU A 54 -4.41 -9.41 -4.44
N ASP A 55 -4.28 -8.97 -3.20
CA ASP A 55 -5.20 -8.00 -2.57
C ASP A 55 -4.58 -6.63 -2.32
N TRP A 56 -3.31 -6.44 -2.70
CA TRP A 56 -2.50 -5.24 -2.44
C TRP A 56 -2.49 -4.84 -0.96
N THR A 57 -2.41 -5.83 -0.07
CA THR A 57 -2.40 -5.64 1.38
C THR A 57 -0.98 -5.73 1.92
N CYS A 58 -0.75 -5.15 3.09
CA CYS A 58 0.53 -5.26 3.78
C CYS A 58 0.30 -5.67 5.24
N ASN A 59 1.25 -6.38 5.83
CA ASN A 59 1.21 -6.79 7.23
C ASN A 59 1.69 -5.71 8.22
N CYS A 60 1.94 -4.47 7.76
CA CYS A 60 2.31 -3.38 8.67
C CYS A 60 1.11 -2.93 9.52
N GLU A 61 1.37 -2.41 10.72
CA GLU A 61 0.35 -1.99 11.69
C GLU A 61 -0.70 -1.05 11.09
N PHE A 62 -0.29 -0.10 10.25
CA PHE A 62 -1.22 0.82 9.58
C PHE A 62 -2.23 0.09 8.70
N ALA A 63 -1.77 -0.86 7.89
CA ALA A 63 -2.64 -1.62 6.99
C ALA A 63 -3.56 -2.58 7.75
N LEU A 64 -3.09 -3.17 8.85
CA LEU A 64 -3.90 -4.04 9.71
C LEU A 64 -4.99 -3.24 10.45
N SER A 65 -4.64 -2.08 10.99
CA SER A 65 -5.54 -1.22 11.78
C SER A 65 -6.56 -0.49 10.91
N MET A 66 -6.11 0.10 9.80
CA MET A 66 -6.97 0.94 8.95
C MET A 66 -7.64 0.16 7.81
N ARG A 67 -7.16 -1.06 7.51
CA ARG A 67 -7.55 -1.84 6.31
C ARG A 67 -7.37 -1.05 4.99
N LEU A 68 -6.51 -0.04 5.00
CA LEU A 68 -6.19 0.84 3.88
C LEU A 68 -4.80 0.53 3.32
N PRO A 69 -4.50 0.95 2.07
CA PRO A 69 -3.17 0.85 1.49
C PRO A 69 -2.17 1.62 2.34
N CYS A 70 -1.10 0.96 2.77
CA CYS A 70 0.00 1.63 3.48
C CYS A 70 1.03 2.19 2.50
N ARG A 71 1.95 3.00 3.05
CA ARG A 71 3.11 3.53 2.31
C ARG A 71 3.90 2.48 1.52
N HIS A 72 3.99 1.24 2.01
CA HIS A 72 4.75 0.18 1.36
C HIS A 72 4.07 -0.34 0.09
N VAL A 73 2.74 -0.51 0.12
CA VAL A 73 1.95 -0.90 -1.05
C VAL A 73 2.05 0.19 -2.12
N ILE A 74 1.96 1.46 -1.70
CA ILE A 74 2.06 2.63 -2.59
C ILE A 74 3.46 2.70 -3.23
N ALA A 75 4.51 2.50 -2.43
CA ALA A 75 5.88 2.45 -2.90
C ALA A 75 6.13 1.29 -3.90
N TYR A 76 5.63 0.09 -3.60
CA TYR A 76 5.78 -1.06 -4.49
C TYR A 76 5.04 -0.88 -5.82
N ARG A 77 3.85 -0.27 -5.79
CA ARG A 77 3.09 0.11 -7.00
C ARG A 77 3.86 1.09 -7.87
N LYS A 78 4.50 2.10 -7.26
CA LYS A 78 5.38 3.03 -7.96
C LYS A 78 6.60 2.31 -8.55
N HIS A 79 7.22 1.39 -7.80
CA HIS A 79 8.38 0.61 -8.26
C HIS A 79 8.06 -0.31 -9.44
N THR A 80 6.89 -0.96 -9.43
CA THR A 80 6.43 -1.84 -10.51
C THR A 80 5.90 -1.10 -11.73
N GLY A 81 5.78 0.23 -11.68
CA GLY A 81 5.31 1.04 -12.80
C GLY A 81 3.87 0.75 -13.22
N VAL A 82 3.08 0.12 -12.34
CA VAL A 82 1.68 -0.21 -12.63
C VAL A 82 0.90 1.10 -12.80
N LYS A 83 0.56 1.41 -14.06
CA LYS A 83 -0.24 2.60 -14.45
C LYS A 83 -1.70 2.51 -14.01
N GLU A 84 -2.15 1.37 -13.49
CA GLU A 84 -3.52 1.21 -13.03
C GLU A 84 -3.71 1.81 -11.64
N ASN A 85 -4.40 2.96 -11.62
CA ASN A 85 -4.99 3.67 -10.47
C ASN A 85 -4.40 3.35 -9.09
N VAL A 86 -3.58 4.29 -8.62
CA VAL A 86 -2.78 4.24 -7.39
C VAL A 86 -3.64 4.02 -6.12
N ILE A 87 -4.96 4.16 -6.21
CA ILE A 87 -5.90 3.86 -5.13
C ILE A 87 -6.69 2.60 -5.49
N PRO A 88 -6.56 1.47 -4.75
CA PRO A 88 -7.52 0.38 -4.85
C PRO A 88 -8.85 0.85 -4.24
N TRP A 89 -9.65 1.55 -5.04
CA TRP A 89 -11.01 1.97 -4.70
C TRP A 89 -11.91 0.78 -4.32
N ASN A 90 -11.53 -0.44 -4.71
CA ASN A 90 -12.21 -1.69 -4.36
C ASN A 90 -12.10 -2.06 -2.87
N ARG A 91 -11.24 -1.40 -2.07
CA ARG A 91 -11.16 -1.60 -0.61
C ARG A 91 -11.87 -0.50 0.19
N ILE A 92 -12.51 0.46 -0.49
CA ILE A 92 -13.22 1.60 0.13
C ILE A 92 -14.74 1.31 0.29
N ILE A 93 -15.16 0.07 0.08
CA ILE A 93 -16.53 -0.44 0.25
C ILE A 93 -16.36 -1.84 0.87
N GLU A 94 -16.97 -2.30 1.97
CA GLU A 94 -18.22 -1.98 2.64
C GLU A 94 -18.18 -2.64 4.04
N ARG A 95 -18.59 -1.94 5.11
CA ARG A 95 -19.70 -2.35 5.99
C ARG A 95 -20.04 -1.25 6.99
#